data_AF-G3B864-F1
#
_entry.id   AF-G3B864-F1
#
_cell.length_a   1.000
_cell.length_b   1.000
_cell.length_c   1.000
_cell.angle_alpha   90.00
_cell.angle_beta   90.00
_cell.angle_gamma   90.00
#
_symmetry.space_group_name_H-M   'P 1'
#
loop_
_entity.id
_entity.type
_entity.pdbx_description
1 polymer ?
#
loop_
_entity_poly.entity_id
_entity_poly.type
_entity_poly.pdbx_seq_one_letter_code
_entity_poly.pdbx_strand_id
1 'polypeptide(L)'
;MKWRIAPNLNLDIIKDQKVLLLGAGTLGSYVSRALLGWGVRKITFVDNGRISFSNPVRQPLFTFNDCFADNGQGTKKAVRASQTLKEVFPGVDSHGVELEVPMVGHESSEQNYNKLCELFDNHDVVFLLMDSRESRWLPTVLGLAKNKLVINAALGFDSYLVLRHGTQNQDLGCYYCNDVVAPNDSLTDRTLDQMCTVTRPGAALMASSLAVELMVSVLQSAEGKDASANETGVLGQIPHQIRGFLHNFEQMKLMTPRYQFCSACSSQVVNRYKEEGWSFISRCLSDSKFLEDVCGLKRVQEDTERLDELFGDFDLEEEDDGLQ
;
A
#
# COMPACT_ATOMS: atom_id res chain seq x y z
N MET A 1 2.02 26.72 12.59
CA MET A 1 1.34 25.59 13.25
C MET A 1 1.75 25.48 14.72
N LYS A 2 2.98 25.03 15.02
CA LYS A 2 3.46 24.80 16.40
C LYS A 2 3.22 25.97 17.37
N TRP A 3 3.78 27.15 17.10
CA TRP A 3 3.73 28.27 18.05
C TRP A 3 2.35 28.91 18.27
N ARG A 4 1.40 28.73 17.35
CA ARG A 4 0.11 29.41 17.40
C ARG A 4 -1.06 28.49 17.79
N ILE A 5 -0.99 27.20 17.44
CA ILE A 5 -2.14 26.29 17.53
C ILE A 5 -1.80 25.02 18.32
N ALA A 6 -0.64 24.40 18.06
CA ALA A 6 -0.28 23.12 18.67
C ALA A 6 1.16 23.15 19.22
N PRO A 7 1.40 23.73 20.42
CA PRO A 7 2.75 23.92 20.96
C PRO A 7 3.57 22.64 21.12
N ASN A 8 2.89 21.52 21.39
CA ASN A 8 3.49 20.19 21.59
C ASN A 8 3.79 19.45 20.27
N LEU A 9 3.45 20.04 19.11
CA LEU A 9 3.74 19.45 17.81
C LEU A 9 5.25 19.34 17.60
N ASN A 10 5.73 18.12 17.33
CA ASN A 10 7.09 17.85 16.96
C ASN A 10 7.23 17.92 15.43
N LEU A 11 7.81 19.01 14.94
CA LEU A 11 8.05 19.21 13.50
C LEU A 11 9.36 18.54 13.04
N ASP A 12 10.33 18.42 13.94
CA ASP A 12 11.64 17.87 13.61
C ASP A 12 11.55 16.37 13.34
N ILE A 13 10.75 15.64 14.13
CA ILE A 13 10.51 14.21 13.87
C ILE A 13 9.90 13.96 12.48
N ILE A 14 9.07 14.88 11.97
CA ILE A 14 8.47 14.76 10.63
C ILE A 14 9.52 15.06 9.56
N LYS A 15 10.26 16.18 9.73
CA LYS A 15 11.29 16.65 8.80
C LYS A 15 12.39 15.61 8.58
N ASP A 16 12.79 14.91 9.64
CA ASP A 16 13.92 14.00 9.65
C ASP A 16 13.60 12.63 9.02
N GLN A 17 12.33 12.31 8.76
CA GLN A 17 11.94 11.05 8.14
C GLN A 17 12.50 10.91 6.71
N LYS A 18 13.04 9.74 6.43
CA LYS A 18 13.33 9.24 5.08
C LYS A 18 12.11 8.49 4.56
N VAL A 19 11.45 9.04 3.56
CA VAL A 19 10.20 8.48 3.03
C VAL A 19 10.43 7.81 1.68
N LEU A 20 10.06 6.54 1.59
CA LEU A 20 10.04 5.75 0.37
C LEU A 20 8.61 5.73 -0.21
N LEU A 21 8.46 6.14 -1.46
CA LEU A 21 7.18 6.13 -2.17
C LEU A 21 7.23 5.06 -3.26
N LEU A 22 6.56 3.93 -3.03
CA LEU A 22 6.40 2.88 -4.04
C LEU A 22 5.22 3.24 -4.94
N GLY A 23 5.52 3.80 -6.12
CA GLY A 23 4.58 4.36 -7.07
C GLY A 23 4.76 5.88 -7.23
N ALA A 24 5.02 6.33 -8.46
CA ALA A 24 5.13 7.75 -8.84
C ALA A 24 3.94 8.24 -9.69
N GLY A 25 2.84 7.47 -9.69
CA GLY A 25 1.58 7.84 -10.36
C GLY A 25 0.79 8.92 -9.60
N THR A 26 -0.53 8.85 -9.69
CA THR A 26 -1.46 9.84 -9.13
C THR A 26 -1.27 10.01 -7.62
N LEU A 27 -1.29 8.92 -6.86
CA LEU A 27 -1.08 8.94 -5.41
C LEU A 27 0.32 9.44 -5.03
N GLY A 28 1.38 8.88 -5.64
CA GLY A 28 2.76 9.31 -5.36
C GLY A 28 3.00 10.80 -5.58
N SER A 29 2.40 11.36 -6.63
CA SER A 29 2.49 12.78 -6.94
C SER A 29 1.81 13.68 -5.90
N TYR A 30 0.62 13.32 -5.40
CA TYR A 30 -0.08 14.10 -4.37
C TYR A 30 0.51 13.89 -2.98
N VAL A 31 0.84 12.65 -2.61
CA VAL A 31 1.49 12.30 -1.32
C VAL A 31 2.79 13.08 -1.17
N SER A 32 3.66 13.06 -2.18
CA SER A 32 4.95 13.79 -2.11
C SER A 32 4.81 15.30 -1.94
N ARG A 33 3.82 15.93 -2.61
CA ARG A 33 3.51 17.35 -2.41
C ARG A 33 3.03 17.65 -0.99
N ALA A 34 2.18 16.79 -0.42
CA ALA A 34 1.72 16.93 0.96
C ALA A 34 2.87 16.72 1.97
N LEU A 35 3.75 15.74 1.75
CA LEU A 35 4.96 15.52 2.55
C LEU A 35 5.89 16.73 2.53
N LEU A 36 6.12 17.34 1.36
CA LEU A 36 6.87 18.60 1.26
C LEU A 36 6.23 19.73 2.08
N GLY A 37 4.90 19.83 2.06
CA GLY A 37 4.15 20.81 2.85
C GLY A 37 4.35 20.64 4.36
N TRP A 38 4.49 19.40 4.82
CA TRP A 38 4.83 19.06 6.21
C TRP A 38 6.32 19.22 6.55
N GLY A 39 7.16 19.50 5.57
CA GLY A 39 8.58 19.76 5.77
C GLY A 39 9.47 18.53 5.66
N VAL A 40 8.97 17.38 5.19
CA VAL A 40 9.80 16.20 4.90
C VAL A 40 10.90 16.59 3.91
N ARG A 41 12.12 16.09 4.13
CA ARG A 41 13.29 16.45 3.31
C ARG A 41 13.85 15.32 2.48
N LYS A 42 13.62 14.07 2.83
CA LYS A 42 14.19 12.91 2.13
C LYS A 42 13.07 12.09 1.51
N ILE A 43 12.93 12.14 0.18
CA ILE A 43 11.85 11.45 -0.55
C ILE A 43 12.43 10.68 -1.73
N THR A 44 12.28 9.37 -1.70
CA THR A 44 12.68 8.49 -2.81
C THR A 44 11.46 7.91 -3.50
N PHE A 45 11.33 8.12 -4.80
CA PHE A 45 10.31 7.47 -5.63
C PHE A 45 10.82 6.17 -6.23
N VAL A 46 9.93 5.19 -6.32
CA VAL A 46 10.13 3.93 -7.06
C VAL A 46 9.00 3.77 -8.06
N ASP A 47 9.34 3.65 -9.34
CA ASP A 47 8.37 3.42 -10.43
C ASP A 47 9.14 2.95 -11.67
N ASN A 48 8.65 1.95 -12.40
CA ASN A 48 9.27 1.47 -13.65
C ASN A 48 8.64 2.10 -14.91
N GLY A 49 7.57 2.87 -14.76
CA GLY A 49 6.76 3.40 -15.85
C GLY A 49 7.32 4.66 -16.49
N ARG A 50 6.77 4.97 -17.67
CA ARG A 50 6.98 6.22 -18.41
C ARG A 50 5.73 7.08 -18.38
N ILE A 51 5.90 8.39 -18.51
CA ILE A 51 4.80 9.36 -18.53
C ILE A 51 4.07 9.27 -19.87
N SER A 52 2.77 8.96 -19.84
CA SER A 52 1.90 8.95 -21.02
C SER A 52 1.03 10.21 -21.11
N PHE A 53 0.44 10.47 -22.28
CA PHE A 53 -0.35 11.70 -22.54
C PHE A 53 -1.54 11.91 -21.58
N SER A 54 -2.11 10.85 -21.03
CA SER A 54 -3.23 10.94 -20.09
C SER A 54 -2.79 11.24 -18.65
N ASN A 55 -1.48 11.16 -18.35
CA ASN A 55 -0.95 11.28 -16.99
C ASN A 55 -0.95 12.71 -16.44
N PRO A 56 -0.47 13.77 -17.15
CA PRO A 56 -0.27 15.10 -16.57
C PRO A 56 -1.50 15.71 -15.89
N VAL A 57 -2.70 15.43 -16.40
CA VAL A 57 -3.95 15.97 -15.84
C VAL A 57 -4.37 15.32 -14.51
N ARG A 58 -3.76 14.18 -14.14
CA ARG A 58 -4.02 13.45 -12.90
C ARG A 58 -2.80 13.40 -11.97
N GLN A 59 -1.61 13.50 -12.54
CA GLN A 59 -0.33 13.30 -11.86
C GLN A 59 0.43 14.64 -11.80
N PRO A 60 0.23 15.45 -10.74
CA PRO A 60 0.64 16.86 -10.69
C PRO A 60 2.16 17.10 -10.59
N LEU A 61 2.99 16.08 -10.78
CA LEU A 61 4.43 16.23 -10.94
C LEU A 61 4.87 16.21 -12.41
N PHE A 62 3.95 15.96 -13.33
CA PHE A 62 4.25 15.83 -14.75
C PHE A 62 3.50 16.89 -15.56
N THR A 63 4.12 17.29 -16.66
CA THR A 63 3.60 18.25 -17.64
C THR A 63 3.46 17.58 -18.99
N PHE A 64 2.75 18.23 -19.93
CA PHE A 64 2.59 17.71 -21.29
C PHE A 64 3.94 17.53 -22.01
N ASN A 65 4.91 18.41 -21.74
CA ASN A 65 6.24 18.32 -22.35
C ASN A 65 6.98 17.04 -21.94
N ASP A 66 6.72 16.53 -20.73
CA ASP A 66 7.38 15.33 -20.22
C ASP A 66 6.98 14.06 -21.00
N CYS A 67 5.86 14.10 -21.76
CA CYS A 67 5.40 13.02 -22.63
C CYS A 67 6.23 12.86 -23.92
N PHE A 68 7.01 13.87 -24.31
CA PHE A 68 7.73 13.87 -25.60
C PHE A 68 9.22 13.49 -25.50
N ALA A 69 9.73 13.28 -24.30
CA ALA A 69 11.11 12.84 -24.10
C ALA A 69 11.39 11.47 -24.74
N ASP A 70 12.67 11.13 -24.88
CA ASP A 70 13.15 9.83 -25.39
C ASP A 70 12.49 9.42 -26.73
N ASN A 71 12.53 10.31 -27.72
CA ASN A 71 11.92 10.10 -29.04
C ASN A 71 10.40 9.82 -28.97
N GLY A 72 9.69 10.51 -28.06
CA GLY A 72 8.24 10.39 -27.91
C GLY A 72 7.76 9.25 -27.01
N GLN A 73 8.67 8.58 -26.29
CA GLN A 73 8.29 7.54 -25.31
C GLN A 73 7.88 8.10 -23.94
N GLY A 74 8.17 9.38 -23.68
CA GLY A 74 7.88 10.05 -22.42
C GLY A 74 8.92 9.72 -21.33
N THR A 75 9.14 10.66 -20.43
CA THR A 75 10.19 10.56 -19.40
C THR A 75 9.87 9.45 -18.39
N LYS A 76 10.89 8.84 -17.79
CA LYS A 76 10.74 7.89 -16.67
C LYS A 76 10.09 8.59 -15.46
N LYS A 77 9.00 8.02 -14.94
CA LYS A 77 8.16 8.65 -13.91
C LYS A 77 8.93 8.94 -12.62
N ALA A 78 9.63 7.94 -12.07
CA ALA A 78 10.34 8.11 -10.80
C ALA A 78 11.39 9.23 -10.87
N VAL A 79 12.18 9.26 -11.95
CA VAL A 79 13.22 10.26 -12.18
C VAL A 79 12.61 11.66 -12.33
N ARG A 80 11.59 11.80 -13.19
CA ARG A 80 10.94 13.10 -13.40
C ARG A 80 10.25 13.61 -12.14
N ALA A 81 9.58 12.74 -11.38
CA ALA A 81 8.91 13.10 -10.14
C ALA A 81 9.90 13.71 -9.13
N SER A 82 11.08 13.11 -9.01
CA SER A 82 12.17 13.62 -8.17
C SER A 82 12.68 14.99 -8.62
N GLN A 83 12.87 15.18 -9.93
CA GLN A 83 13.28 16.47 -10.50
C GLN A 83 12.23 17.56 -10.23
N THR A 84 10.95 17.26 -10.45
CA THR A 84 9.86 18.20 -10.18
C THR A 84 9.78 18.57 -8.70
N LEU A 85 10.02 17.64 -7.76
CA LEU A 85 10.10 18.01 -6.33
C LEU A 85 11.25 18.99 -6.05
N LYS A 86 12.41 18.81 -6.69
CA LYS A 86 13.56 19.73 -6.58
C LYS A 86 13.27 21.09 -7.21
N GLU A 87 12.47 21.15 -8.27
CA GLU A 87 11.98 22.40 -8.86
C GLU A 87 11.02 23.14 -7.90
N VAL A 88 10.13 22.40 -7.22
CA VAL A 88 9.20 22.96 -6.23
C VAL A 88 9.95 23.47 -4.98
N PHE A 89 10.90 22.70 -4.47
CA PHE A 89 11.72 23.07 -3.32
C PHE A 89 13.14 22.52 -3.45
N PRO A 90 14.13 23.34 -3.85
CA PRO A 90 15.51 22.89 -4.08
C PRO A 90 16.23 22.30 -2.86
N GLY A 91 15.73 22.58 -1.64
CA GLY A 91 16.27 22.01 -0.40
C GLY A 91 15.79 20.59 -0.08
N VAL A 92 14.99 19.96 -0.95
CA VAL A 92 14.62 18.54 -0.81
C VAL A 92 15.75 17.65 -1.34
N ASP A 93 16.09 16.64 -0.54
CA ASP A 93 16.89 15.50 -0.95
C ASP A 93 15.95 14.45 -1.58
N SER A 94 15.70 14.58 -2.88
CA SER A 94 14.85 13.63 -3.61
C SER A 94 15.63 12.78 -4.60
N HIS A 95 15.24 11.51 -4.71
CA HIS A 95 15.77 10.55 -5.69
C HIS A 95 14.62 9.81 -6.40
N GLY A 96 14.86 9.41 -7.65
CA GLY A 96 13.97 8.56 -8.42
C GLY A 96 14.69 7.29 -8.82
N VAL A 97 14.13 6.14 -8.48
CA VAL A 97 14.67 4.82 -8.80
C VAL A 97 13.75 4.13 -9.78
N GLU A 98 14.27 3.82 -10.96
CA GLU A 98 13.60 2.94 -11.91
C GLU A 98 13.74 1.50 -11.42
N LEU A 99 12.66 0.95 -10.90
CA LEU A 99 12.64 -0.39 -10.33
C LEU A 99 11.23 -0.96 -10.49
N GLU A 100 11.16 -2.16 -11.07
CA GLU A 100 9.96 -2.98 -11.07
C GLU A 100 9.88 -3.74 -9.75
N VAL A 101 8.79 -3.53 -9.01
CA VAL A 101 8.53 -4.24 -7.76
C VAL A 101 8.10 -5.67 -8.10
N PRO A 102 8.79 -6.72 -7.59
CA PRO A 102 8.39 -8.10 -7.83
C PRO A 102 6.93 -8.37 -7.43
N MET A 103 6.15 -8.90 -8.38
CA MET A 103 4.71 -9.15 -8.24
C MET A 103 4.42 -10.64 -8.14
N VAL A 104 3.51 -11.03 -7.25
CA VAL A 104 3.06 -12.43 -7.15
C VAL A 104 2.39 -12.86 -8.45
N GLY A 105 2.73 -14.05 -8.95
CA GLY A 105 2.25 -14.57 -10.22
C GLY A 105 3.13 -14.21 -11.43
N HIS A 106 4.20 -13.42 -11.25
CA HIS A 106 5.07 -12.97 -12.34
C HIS A 106 6.54 -13.30 -12.07
N GLU A 107 7.30 -13.60 -13.13
CA GLU A 107 8.75 -13.72 -13.04
C GLU A 107 9.38 -12.39 -12.63
N SER A 108 10.35 -12.44 -11.72
CA SER A 108 11.09 -11.25 -11.30
C SER A 108 12.55 -11.59 -11.00
N SER A 109 13.41 -10.58 -11.10
CA SER A 109 14.84 -10.75 -10.89
C SER A 109 15.23 -10.59 -9.41
N GLU A 110 16.23 -11.35 -8.98
CA GLU A 110 16.84 -11.20 -7.65
C GLU A 110 17.44 -9.81 -7.45
N GLN A 111 17.91 -9.18 -8.54
CA GLN A 111 18.44 -7.82 -8.51
C GLN A 111 17.38 -6.80 -8.08
N ASN A 112 16.15 -6.91 -8.62
CA ASN A 112 15.04 -6.04 -8.25
C ASN A 112 14.65 -6.24 -6.78
N TYR A 113 14.59 -7.50 -6.34
CA TYR A 113 14.34 -7.85 -4.94
C TYR A 113 15.40 -7.25 -4.00
N ASN A 114 16.69 -7.43 -4.31
CA ASN A 114 17.79 -6.92 -3.52
C ASN A 114 17.75 -5.39 -3.44
N LYS A 115 17.47 -4.73 -4.57
CA LYS A 115 17.34 -3.26 -4.60
C LYS A 115 16.16 -2.77 -3.76
N LEU A 116 15.03 -3.46 -3.82
CA LEU A 116 13.88 -3.15 -2.98
C LEU A 116 14.21 -3.31 -1.49
N CYS A 117 14.91 -4.38 -1.11
CA CYS A 117 15.35 -4.58 0.26
C CYS A 117 16.27 -3.46 0.76
N GLU A 118 17.24 -3.05 -0.05
CA GLU A 118 18.14 -1.92 0.24
C GLU A 118 17.35 -0.61 0.46
N LEU A 119 16.34 -0.36 -0.38
CA LEU A 119 15.48 0.81 -0.24
C LEU A 119 14.68 0.76 1.07
N PHE A 120 14.13 -0.39 1.44
CA PHE A 120 13.46 -0.54 2.74
C PHE A 120 14.42 -0.28 3.90
N ASP A 121 15.64 -0.80 3.86
CA ASP A 121 16.61 -0.63 4.93
C ASP A 121 17.01 0.84 5.12
N ASN A 122 17.14 1.58 4.02
CA ASN A 122 17.57 2.98 4.01
C ASN A 122 16.47 4.01 4.36
N HIS A 123 15.20 3.60 4.48
CA HIS A 123 14.08 4.51 4.73
C HIS A 123 13.32 4.16 6.02
N ASP A 124 12.67 5.17 6.62
CA ASP A 124 11.98 5.04 7.91
C ASP A 124 10.50 4.72 7.72
N VAL A 125 9.87 5.37 6.73
CA VAL A 125 8.46 5.24 6.38
C VAL A 125 8.32 4.83 4.92
N VAL A 126 7.44 3.88 4.66
CA VAL A 126 7.17 3.36 3.30
C VAL A 126 5.69 3.58 2.96
N PHE A 127 5.44 4.22 1.82
CA PHE A 127 4.09 4.33 1.27
C PHE A 127 3.90 3.34 0.13
N LEU A 128 2.82 2.55 0.20
CA LEU A 128 2.40 1.64 -0.87
C LEU A 128 1.33 2.33 -1.72
N LEU A 129 1.75 2.85 -2.87
CA LEU A 129 0.96 3.72 -3.76
C LEU A 129 0.83 3.15 -5.17
N MET A 130 1.08 1.86 -5.31
CA MET A 130 1.05 1.13 -6.58
C MET A 130 -0.39 0.85 -7.03
N ASP A 131 -0.54 0.54 -8.29
CA ASP A 131 -1.82 0.38 -8.99
C ASP A 131 -2.41 -1.04 -8.91
N SER A 132 -1.58 -2.04 -8.60
CA SER A 132 -2.01 -3.45 -8.56
C SER A 132 -2.04 -4.02 -7.13
N ARG A 133 -2.80 -5.11 -6.96
CA ARG A 133 -2.84 -5.86 -5.70
C ARG A 133 -1.59 -6.72 -5.56
N GLU A 134 -1.05 -7.22 -6.65
CA GLU A 134 0.06 -8.19 -6.70
C GLU A 134 1.38 -7.52 -6.32
N SER A 135 1.60 -6.29 -6.79
CA SER A 135 2.78 -5.48 -6.47
C SER A 135 2.88 -5.10 -4.99
N ARG A 136 1.75 -5.04 -4.27
CA ARG A 136 1.70 -4.68 -2.83
C ARG A 136 2.18 -5.80 -1.92
N TRP A 137 2.27 -7.03 -2.41
CA TRP A 137 2.45 -8.20 -1.55
C TRP A 137 3.84 -8.21 -0.92
N LEU A 138 4.89 -8.20 -1.75
CA LEU A 138 6.27 -8.23 -1.26
C LEU A 138 6.58 -7.02 -0.36
N PRO A 139 6.24 -5.76 -0.73
CA PRO A 139 6.40 -4.62 0.16
C PRO A 139 5.68 -4.75 1.51
N THR A 140 4.53 -5.44 1.55
CA THR A 140 3.82 -5.72 2.81
C THR A 140 4.60 -6.70 3.69
N VAL A 141 5.11 -7.79 3.11
CA VAL A 141 5.99 -8.75 3.81
C VAL A 141 7.24 -8.04 4.35
N LEU A 142 7.93 -7.26 3.50
CA LEU A 142 9.12 -6.51 3.87
C LEU A 142 8.86 -5.50 4.99
N GLY A 143 7.71 -4.82 4.94
CA GLY A 143 7.30 -3.85 5.95
C GLY A 143 7.26 -4.44 7.35
N LEU A 144 6.61 -5.59 7.52
CA LEU A 144 6.55 -6.27 8.81
C LEU A 144 7.89 -6.91 9.18
N ALA A 145 8.56 -7.56 8.24
CA ALA A 145 9.82 -8.25 8.48
C ALA A 145 10.93 -7.29 8.94
N LYS A 146 11.02 -6.10 8.32
CA LYS A 146 11.99 -5.04 8.63
C LYS A 146 11.46 -4.01 9.64
N ASN A 147 10.28 -4.26 10.22
CA ASN A 147 9.63 -3.43 11.23
C ASN A 147 9.52 -1.94 10.83
N LYS A 148 9.00 -1.66 9.64
CA LYS A 148 8.83 -0.31 9.09
C LYS A 148 7.42 0.22 9.33
N LEU A 149 7.28 1.54 9.42
CA LEU A 149 5.96 2.17 9.33
C LEU A 149 5.51 2.13 7.87
N VAL A 150 4.47 1.35 7.58
CA VAL A 150 3.92 1.23 6.23
C VAL A 150 2.55 1.87 6.16
N ILE A 151 2.39 2.83 5.25
CA ILE A 151 1.11 3.46 4.92
C ILE A 151 0.68 3.00 3.53
N ASN A 152 -0.43 2.28 3.46
CA ASN A 152 -1.02 1.79 2.23
C ASN A 152 -2.17 2.69 1.81
N ALA A 153 -2.15 3.19 0.57
CA ALA A 153 -3.28 3.90 -0.02
C ALA A 153 -3.73 3.22 -1.32
N ALA A 154 -5.02 2.94 -1.46
CA ALA A 154 -5.62 2.29 -2.62
C ALA A 154 -6.88 3.02 -3.08
N LEU A 155 -7.18 2.95 -4.37
CA LEU A 155 -8.31 3.64 -5.00
C LEU A 155 -9.23 2.63 -5.69
N GLY A 156 -10.53 2.81 -5.48
CA GLY A 156 -11.57 2.30 -6.37
C GLY A 156 -12.07 3.43 -7.28
N PHE A 157 -13.12 3.16 -8.06
CA PHE A 157 -13.72 4.15 -8.97
C PHE A 157 -14.17 5.42 -8.23
N ASP A 158 -14.95 5.26 -7.16
CA ASP A 158 -15.51 6.34 -6.34
C ASP A 158 -15.21 6.15 -4.84
N SER A 159 -14.26 5.28 -4.49
CA SER A 159 -13.89 4.99 -3.11
C SER A 159 -12.38 4.95 -2.92
N TYR A 160 -11.93 5.01 -1.68
CA TYR A 160 -10.52 4.88 -1.33
C TYR A 160 -10.33 4.19 0.01
N LEU A 161 -9.14 3.60 0.18
CA LEU A 161 -8.67 3.00 1.43
C LEU A 161 -7.32 3.63 1.79
N VAL A 162 -7.20 4.11 3.02
CA VAL A 162 -5.93 4.48 3.66
C VAL A 162 -5.76 3.61 4.89
N LEU A 163 -4.62 2.94 5.03
CA LEU A 163 -4.36 1.92 6.02
C LEU A 163 -2.92 2.06 6.51
N ARG A 164 -2.67 1.97 7.82
CA ARG A 164 -1.31 1.71 8.33
C ARG A 164 -1.18 0.24 8.71
N HIS A 165 -0.12 -0.44 8.26
CA HIS A 165 0.08 -1.84 8.65
C HIS A 165 0.50 -1.95 10.11
N GLY A 166 0.11 -3.04 10.77
CA GLY A 166 0.66 -3.38 12.08
C GLY A 166 2.14 -3.72 12.02
N THR A 167 2.85 -3.37 13.08
CA THR A 167 4.27 -3.66 13.27
C THR A 167 4.48 -4.97 14.03
N GLN A 168 5.71 -5.33 14.35
CA GLN A 168 5.98 -6.53 15.16
C GLN A 168 5.40 -6.43 16.58
N ASN A 169 5.18 -5.21 17.08
CA ASN A 169 4.68 -4.94 18.44
C ASN A 169 3.17 -4.66 18.48
N GLN A 170 2.49 -4.70 17.34
CA GLN A 170 1.06 -4.40 17.23
C GLN A 170 0.29 -5.52 16.56
N ASP A 171 -0.90 -5.79 17.08
CA ASP A 171 -1.86 -6.70 16.47
C ASP A 171 -2.83 -5.97 15.52
N LEU A 172 -2.28 -5.18 14.59
CA LEU A 172 -3.05 -4.57 13.51
C LEU A 172 -2.83 -5.36 12.21
N GLY A 173 -3.93 -5.57 11.48
CA GLY A 173 -3.92 -6.22 10.18
C GLY A 173 -3.14 -5.43 9.12
N CYS A 174 -2.77 -6.12 8.05
CA CYS A 174 -2.27 -5.50 6.83
C CYS A 174 -3.35 -5.47 5.74
N TYR A 175 -3.00 -4.99 4.55
CA TYR A 175 -3.91 -4.92 3.40
C TYR A 175 -4.59 -6.26 3.06
N TYR A 176 -3.89 -7.38 3.26
CA TYR A 176 -4.37 -8.74 2.95
C TYR A 176 -5.04 -9.46 4.13
N CYS A 177 -5.20 -8.83 5.29
CA CYS A 177 -5.82 -9.51 6.43
C CYS A 177 -7.34 -9.70 6.31
N ASN A 178 -8.00 -8.93 5.44
CA ASN A 178 -9.43 -9.11 5.16
C ASN A 178 -9.66 -10.00 3.94
N ASP A 179 -8.62 -10.70 3.47
CA ASP A 179 -8.66 -11.52 2.27
C ASP A 179 -8.76 -13.00 2.61
N VAL A 180 -9.53 -13.74 1.82
CA VAL A 180 -9.67 -15.20 1.93
C VAL A 180 -8.90 -15.94 0.83
N VAL A 181 -8.25 -15.21 -0.08
CA VAL A 181 -7.43 -15.78 -1.17
C VAL A 181 -6.05 -15.14 -1.24
N ALA A 182 -5.05 -15.89 -1.68
CA ALA A 182 -3.73 -15.32 -1.98
C ALA A 182 -3.81 -14.40 -3.21
N PRO A 183 -2.97 -13.34 -3.30
CA PRO A 183 -2.85 -12.57 -4.54
C PRO A 183 -2.28 -13.46 -5.66
N ASN A 184 -2.90 -13.42 -6.84
CA ASN A 184 -2.50 -14.15 -8.04
C ASN A 184 -2.39 -13.18 -9.23
N ASP A 185 -1.81 -13.63 -10.35
CA ASP A 185 -1.76 -12.84 -11.58
C ASP A 185 -3.17 -12.45 -12.05
N SER A 186 -3.50 -11.17 -11.89
CA SER A 186 -4.73 -10.57 -12.41
C SER A 186 -4.49 -9.69 -13.64
N LEU A 187 -3.23 -9.62 -14.12
CA LEU A 187 -2.79 -8.72 -15.18
C LEU A 187 -2.76 -9.40 -16.55
N THR A 188 -2.47 -10.71 -16.65
CA THR A 188 -2.31 -11.40 -17.94
C THR A 188 -3.62 -11.60 -18.73
N ASP A 189 -4.77 -11.66 -18.06
CA ASP A 189 -6.10 -11.82 -18.71
C ASP A 189 -6.91 -10.51 -18.82
N ARG A 190 -6.22 -9.37 -18.76
CA ARG A 190 -6.84 -8.06 -18.72
C ARG A 190 -6.22 -7.14 -19.78
N THR A 191 -7.03 -6.66 -20.73
CA THR A 191 -6.71 -5.50 -21.60
C THR A 191 -6.78 -4.17 -20.83
N LEU A 192 -6.40 -4.20 -19.55
CA LEU A 192 -6.94 -3.36 -18.49
C LEU A 192 -5.86 -2.42 -17.92
N ASP A 193 -5.15 -1.76 -18.83
CA ASP A 193 -4.18 -0.70 -18.58
C ASP A 193 -4.85 0.60 -18.02
N GLN A 194 -5.97 0.47 -17.27
CA GLN A 194 -6.91 1.55 -16.98
C GLN A 194 -7.44 1.68 -15.54
N MET A 195 -6.97 0.94 -14.52
CA MET A 195 -7.60 1.06 -13.19
C MET A 195 -7.22 2.31 -12.38
N CYS A 196 -6.11 3.00 -12.69
CA CYS A 196 -5.82 4.33 -12.11
C CYS A 196 -6.37 5.50 -12.94
N THR A 197 -6.66 5.31 -14.23
CA THR A 197 -7.27 6.34 -15.10
C THR A 197 -8.79 6.40 -14.97
N VAL A 198 -9.43 5.29 -14.56
CA VAL A 198 -10.88 5.20 -14.32
C VAL A 198 -11.17 5.36 -12.82
N THR A 199 -10.70 6.45 -12.24
CA THR A 199 -11.08 6.88 -10.88
C THR A 199 -11.60 8.31 -10.92
N ARG A 200 -12.59 8.62 -10.07
CA ARG A 200 -13.05 10.00 -9.86
C ARG A 200 -11.86 10.82 -9.34
N PRO A 201 -11.44 11.92 -10.00
CA PRO A 201 -10.19 12.61 -9.68
C PRO A 201 -10.02 13.04 -8.22
N GLY A 202 -11.12 13.35 -7.52
CA GLY A 202 -11.11 13.71 -6.11
C GLY A 202 -10.66 12.60 -5.15
N ALA A 203 -10.81 11.32 -5.52
CA ALA A 203 -10.49 10.19 -4.65
C ALA A 203 -9.00 10.17 -4.29
N ALA A 204 -8.13 10.36 -5.29
CA ALA A 204 -6.69 10.36 -5.11
C ALA A 204 -6.20 11.52 -4.23
N LEU A 205 -6.80 12.70 -4.37
CA LEU A 205 -6.50 13.87 -3.53
C LEU A 205 -6.80 13.58 -2.06
N MET A 206 -8.01 13.10 -1.76
CA MET A 206 -8.40 12.80 -0.38
C MET A 206 -7.55 11.67 0.21
N ALA A 207 -7.40 10.57 -0.51
CA ALA A 207 -6.59 9.43 -0.04
C ALA A 207 -5.14 9.84 0.23
N SER A 208 -4.54 10.65 -0.64
CA SER A 208 -3.16 11.14 -0.46
C SER A 208 -3.02 12.04 0.75
N SER A 209 -3.96 12.98 0.94
CA SER A 209 -3.95 13.87 2.10
C SER A 209 -4.09 13.08 3.41
N LEU A 210 -5.06 12.18 3.49
CA LEU A 210 -5.30 11.34 4.67
C LEU A 210 -4.13 10.41 4.96
N ALA A 211 -3.47 9.86 3.95
CA ALA A 211 -2.29 9.02 4.13
C ALA A 211 -1.12 9.79 4.77
N VAL A 212 -0.88 11.03 4.35
CA VAL A 212 0.17 11.87 4.94
C VAL A 212 -0.21 12.36 6.34
N GLU A 213 -1.45 12.80 6.55
CA GLU A 213 -1.92 13.21 7.89
C GLU A 213 -1.89 12.04 8.89
N LEU A 214 -2.19 10.82 8.43
CA LEU A 214 -2.07 9.61 9.25
C LEU A 214 -0.62 9.35 9.64
N MET A 215 0.32 9.37 8.69
CA MET A 215 1.76 9.25 9.00
C MET A 215 2.18 10.29 10.04
N VAL A 216 1.83 11.56 9.81
CA VAL A 216 2.26 12.64 10.69
C VAL A 216 1.69 12.46 12.09
N SER A 217 0.41 12.07 12.21
CA SER A 217 -0.24 11.80 13.50
C SER A 217 0.39 10.62 14.24
N VAL A 218 0.72 9.53 13.54
CA VAL A 218 1.45 8.38 14.09
C VAL A 218 2.80 8.82 14.68
N LEU A 219 3.55 9.66 13.95
CA LEU A 219 4.86 10.15 14.41
C LEU A 219 4.78 11.09 15.63
N GLN A 220 3.61 11.63 15.96
CA GLN A 220 3.44 12.43 17.18
C GLN A 220 3.21 11.58 18.43
N SER A 221 2.83 10.31 18.28
CA SER A 221 2.69 9.39 19.41
C SER A 221 4.05 9.12 20.05
N ALA A 222 4.06 8.94 21.36
CA ALA A 222 5.25 8.48 22.08
C ALA A 222 5.67 7.07 21.66
N GLU A 223 4.72 6.24 21.19
CA GLU A 223 4.97 4.90 20.67
C GLU A 223 5.34 4.93 19.16
N GLY A 224 5.25 6.10 18.52
CA GLY A 224 5.58 6.28 17.11
C GLY A 224 4.81 5.30 16.22
N LYS A 225 5.53 4.52 15.41
CA LYS A 225 4.93 3.50 14.52
C LYS A 225 4.11 2.43 15.26
N ASP A 226 4.36 2.25 16.56
CA ASP A 226 3.67 1.29 17.43
C ASP A 226 2.46 1.91 18.16
N ALA A 227 2.04 3.13 17.80
CA ALA A 227 0.89 3.83 18.39
C ALA A 227 -0.43 3.05 18.31
N SER A 228 -1.16 2.96 19.42
CA SER A 228 -2.48 2.31 19.46
C SER A 228 -3.46 2.93 18.45
N ALA A 229 -4.28 2.09 17.81
CA ALA A 229 -5.29 2.56 16.85
C ALA A 229 -6.46 3.32 17.49
N ASN A 230 -6.55 3.28 18.84
CA ASN A 230 -7.48 4.07 19.64
C ASN A 230 -6.82 5.32 20.26
N GLU A 231 -5.53 5.54 20.03
CA GLU A 231 -4.82 6.71 20.56
C GLU A 231 -5.34 8.00 19.92
N THR A 232 -5.40 9.06 20.73
CA THR A 232 -5.62 10.43 20.27
C THR A 232 -4.41 11.26 20.68
N GLY A 233 -3.62 11.66 19.69
CA GLY A 233 -2.43 12.49 19.88
C GLY A 233 -2.71 13.98 19.70
N VAL A 234 -1.63 14.77 19.59
CA VAL A 234 -1.69 16.25 19.45
C VAL A 234 -2.39 16.73 18.17
N LEU A 235 -2.50 15.86 17.15
CA LEU A 235 -3.19 16.13 15.88
C LEU A 235 -4.53 15.39 15.76
N GLY A 236 -4.99 14.74 16.82
CA GLY A 236 -6.23 13.95 16.82
C GLY A 236 -5.97 12.45 16.76
N GLN A 237 -6.93 11.72 16.19
CA GLN A 237 -6.98 10.26 16.25
C GLN A 237 -5.98 9.59 15.30
N ILE A 238 -5.50 8.40 15.70
CA ILE A 238 -4.52 7.62 14.94
C ILE A 238 -5.15 6.29 14.45
N PRO A 239 -6.16 6.33 13.55
CA PRO A 239 -6.90 5.14 13.16
C PRO A 239 -6.01 4.10 12.48
N HIS A 240 -6.46 2.84 12.50
CA HIS A 240 -5.84 1.76 11.74
C HIS A 240 -6.18 1.91 10.24
N GLN A 241 -7.47 1.98 9.91
CA GLN A 241 -7.99 2.09 8.54
C GLN A 241 -8.95 3.26 8.41
N ILE A 242 -8.93 3.90 7.25
CA ILE A 242 -9.88 4.91 6.81
C ILE A 242 -10.40 4.48 5.43
N ARG A 243 -11.72 4.36 5.30
CA ARG A 243 -12.40 4.15 4.01
C ARG A 243 -13.29 5.33 3.73
N GLY A 244 -13.28 5.82 2.49
CA GLY A 244 -14.16 6.90 2.08
C GLY A 244 -14.85 6.61 0.76
N PHE A 245 -16.05 7.18 0.62
CA PHE A 245 -16.96 6.94 -0.48
C PHE A 245 -17.47 8.27 -1.04
N LEU A 246 -17.23 8.50 -2.33
CA LEU A 246 -17.54 9.77 -3.00
C LEU A 246 -19.00 9.89 -3.46
N HIS A 247 -19.76 8.80 -3.50
CA HIS A 247 -21.17 8.86 -3.90
C HIS A 247 -22.05 9.46 -2.81
N ASN A 248 -21.72 9.24 -1.53
CA ASN A 248 -22.46 9.75 -0.36
C ASN A 248 -21.64 10.68 0.55
N PHE A 249 -20.36 10.93 0.21
CA PHE A 249 -19.43 11.76 0.98
C PHE A 249 -19.19 11.24 2.41
N GLU A 250 -19.27 9.93 2.61
CA GLU A 250 -18.99 9.31 3.91
C GLU A 250 -17.54 8.86 4.05
N GLN A 251 -17.05 8.93 5.29
CA GLN A 251 -15.75 8.41 5.68
C GLN A 251 -15.90 7.61 6.99
N MET A 252 -15.43 6.37 6.97
CA MET A 252 -15.47 5.47 8.12
C MET A 252 -14.07 5.09 8.57
N LYS A 253 -13.91 4.86 9.87
CA LYS A 253 -12.69 4.30 10.46
C LYS A 253 -12.95 2.86 10.88
N LEU A 254 -12.02 1.99 10.56
CA LEU A 254 -12.11 0.56 10.87
C LEU A 254 -10.82 0.10 11.54
N MET A 255 -10.93 -1.02 12.25
CA MET A 255 -9.81 -1.72 12.84
C MET A 255 -10.00 -3.22 12.60
N THR A 256 -9.01 -3.86 12.00
CA THR A 256 -8.93 -5.32 11.85
C THR A 256 -7.71 -5.83 12.64
N PRO A 257 -7.81 -6.91 13.43
CA PRO A 257 -6.63 -7.56 14.01
C PRO A 257 -5.78 -8.25 12.93
N ARG A 258 -4.59 -8.73 13.29
CA ARG A 258 -3.79 -9.54 12.37
C ARG A 258 -4.47 -10.89 12.15
N TYR A 259 -4.71 -11.23 10.88
CA TYR A 259 -5.23 -12.55 10.55
C TYR A 259 -4.12 -13.60 10.59
N GLN A 260 -4.33 -14.69 11.33
CA GLN A 260 -3.33 -15.75 11.53
C GLN A 260 -2.90 -16.45 10.23
N PHE A 261 -3.82 -16.57 9.26
CA PHE A 261 -3.56 -17.20 7.95
C PHE A 261 -3.35 -16.17 6.85
N CYS A 262 -3.04 -14.91 7.20
CA CYS A 262 -2.80 -13.88 6.21
C CYS A 262 -1.64 -14.26 5.27
N SER A 263 -1.87 -14.14 3.98
CA SER A 263 -0.88 -14.43 2.92
C SER A 263 0.33 -13.50 2.92
N ALA A 264 0.31 -12.40 3.67
CA ALA A 264 1.44 -11.46 3.74
C ALA A 264 2.04 -11.29 5.14
N CYS A 265 1.20 -11.13 6.17
CA CYS A 265 1.68 -10.79 7.52
C CYS A 265 1.49 -11.88 8.57
N SER A 266 1.11 -13.11 8.17
CA SER A 266 1.12 -14.24 9.11
C SER A 266 2.54 -14.53 9.60
N SER A 267 2.65 -15.11 10.79
CA SER A 267 3.94 -15.51 11.36
C SER A 267 4.63 -16.54 10.47
N GLN A 268 3.87 -17.45 9.84
CA GLN A 268 4.39 -18.47 8.93
C GLN A 268 5.09 -17.84 7.72
N VAL A 269 4.45 -16.87 7.06
CA VAL A 269 5.02 -16.18 5.89
C VAL A 269 6.24 -15.35 6.28
N VAL A 270 6.14 -14.56 7.34
CA VAL A 270 7.24 -13.66 7.74
C VAL A 270 8.45 -14.42 8.27
N ASN A 271 8.26 -15.52 9.00
CA ASN A 271 9.36 -16.33 9.50
C ASN A 271 10.08 -17.05 8.36
N ARG A 272 9.34 -17.66 7.41
CA ARG A 272 9.97 -18.25 6.22
C ARG A 272 10.73 -17.23 5.39
N TYR A 273 10.17 -16.03 5.21
CA TYR A 273 10.89 -14.95 4.55
C TYR A 273 12.21 -14.60 5.27
N LYS A 274 12.20 -14.52 6.61
CA LYS A 274 13.41 -14.22 7.40
C LYS A 274 14.46 -15.33 7.32
N GLU A 275 14.05 -16.58 7.20
CA GLU A 275 14.94 -17.75 7.14
C GLU A 275 15.51 -17.99 5.73
N GLU A 276 14.67 -17.89 4.70
CA GLU A 276 14.98 -18.31 3.33
C GLU A 276 15.27 -17.11 2.39
N GLY A 277 14.80 -15.90 2.73
CA GLY A 277 15.05 -14.70 1.93
C GLY A 277 14.51 -14.82 0.50
N TRP A 278 15.38 -14.58 -0.49
CA TRP A 278 15.01 -14.60 -1.91
C TRP A 278 14.44 -15.94 -2.37
N SER A 279 14.95 -17.08 -1.89
CA SER A 279 14.46 -18.39 -2.35
C SER A 279 13.00 -18.65 -1.98
N PHE A 280 12.54 -18.12 -0.85
CA PHE A 280 11.13 -18.15 -0.48
C PHE A 280 10.31 -17.21 -1.36
N ILE A 281 10.78 -15.97 -1.54
CA ILE A 281 10.09 -14.98 -2.37
C ILE A 281 9.95 -15.49 -3.80
N SER A 282 11.03 -15.93 -4.44
CA SER A 282 10.99 -16.41 -5.82
C SER A 282 9.96 -17.53 -6.03
N ARG A 283 9.84 -18.45 -5.06
CA ARG A 283 8.82 -19.51 -5.09
C ARG A 283 7.41 -18.97 -4.98
N CYS A 284 7.16 -18.04 -4.06
CA CYS A 284 5.85 -17.39 -3.93
C CYS A 284 5.47 -16.59 -5.19
N LEU A 285 6.45 -15.96 -5.85
CA LEU A 285 6.19 -15.22 -7.09
C LEU A 285 5.80 -16.17 -8.24
N SER A 286 6.43 -17.34 -8.32
CA SER A 286 6.16 -18.32 -9.39
C SER A 286 4.95 -19.22 -9.15
N ASP A 287 4.58 -19.47 -7.89
CA ASP A 287 3.49 -20.38 -7.52
C ASP A 287 2.66 -19.80 -6.38
N SER A 288 1.44 -19.37 -6.69
CA SER A 288 0.53 -18.83 -5.69
C SER A 288 -0.07 -19.89 -4.76
N LYS A 289 -0.19 -21.15 -5.22
CA LYS A 289 -0.68 -22.25 -4.37
C LYS A 289 0.32 -22.55 -3.27
N PHE A 290 1.61 -22.44 -3.56
CA PHE A 290 2.65 -22.53 -2.55
C PHE A 290 2.46 -21.50 -1.43
N LEU A 291 2.04 -20.26 -1.76
CA LEU A 291 1.77 -19.24 -0.75
C LEU A 291 0.55 -19.62 0.12
N GLU A 292 -0.52 -20.12 -0.48
CA GLU A 292 -1.72 -20.59 0.23
C GLU A 292 -1.44 -21.78 1.15
N ASP A 293 -0.59 -22.71 0.70
CA ASP A 293 -0.08 -23.81 1.51
C ASP A 293 0.72 -23.30 2.71
N VAL A 294 1.63 -22.34 2.50
CA VAL A 294 2.52 -21.81 3.54
C VAL A 294 1.74 -21.05 4.62
N CYS A 295 0.74 -20.25 4.24
CA CYS A 295 -0.03 -19.46 5.19
C CYS A 295 -1.25 -20.20 5.75
N GLY A 296 -1.51 -21.43 5.29
CA GLY A 296 -2.62 -22.26 5.77
C GLY A 296 -3.98 -21.93 5.16
N LEU A 297 -4.07 -21.00 4.20
CA LEU A 297 -5.33 -20.65 3.54
C LEU A 297 -5.96 -21.83 2.81
N LYS A 298 -5.13 -22.69 2.20
CA LYS A 298 -5.63 -23.87 1.50
C LYS A 298 -6.44 -24.79 2.41
N ARG A 299 -5.98 -25.02 3.65
CA ARG A 299 -6.72 -25.83 4.62
C ARG A 299 -8.03 -25.17 5.02
N VAL A 300 -8.04 -23.85 5.19
CA VAL A 300 -9.25 -23.09 5.50
C VAL A 300 -10.26 -23.21 4.36
N GLN A 301 -9.81 -23.19 3.11
CA GLN A 301 -10.66 -23.36 1.93
C GLN A 301 -11.22 -24.80 1.86
N GLU A 302 -10.37 -25.81 2.00
CA GLU A 302 -10.76 -27.23 2.04
C GLU A 302 -11.76 -27.53 3.17
N ASP A 303 -11.55 -26.96 4.36
CA ASP A 303 -12.47 -27.10 5.49
C ASP A 303 -13.82 -26.39 5.21
N THR A 304 -13.80 -25.25 4.52
CA THR A 304 -15.02 -24.52 4.14
C THR A 304 -15.82 -25.31 3.11
N GLU A 305 -15.17 -25.80 2.05
CA GLU A 305 -15.78 -26.65 1.02
C GLU A 305 -16.42 -27.90 1.65
N ARG A 306 -15.72 -28.55 2.58
CA ARG A 306 -16.25 -29.71 3.30
C ARG A 306 -17.46 -29.36 4.17
N LEU A 307 -17.49 -28.20 4.81
CA LEU A 307 -18.65 -27.74 5.58
C LEU A 307 -19.83 -27.43 4.65
N ASP A 308 -19.59 -26.78 3.51
CA ASP A 308 -20.62 -26.52 2.51
C ASP A 308 -21.19 -27.83 1.94
N GLU A 309 -20.37 -28.86 1.73
CA GLU A 309 -20.84 -30.20 1.35
C GLU A 309 -21.67 -30.88 2.46
N LEU A 310 -21.34 -30.65 3.73
CA LEU A 310 -22.06 -31.25 4.87
C LEU A 310 -23.38 -30.52 5.21
N PHE A 311 -23.45 -29.21 4.98
CA PHE A 311 -24.62 -28.38 5.31
C PHE A 311 -25.47 -28.02 4.09
N GLY A 312 -24.95 -28.14 2.87
CA GLY A 312 -25.70 -27.94 1.62
C GLY A 312 -26.78 -29.00 1.36
N ASP A 313 -26.72 -30.14 2.06
CA ASP A 313 -27.74 -31.21 2.02
C ASP A 313 -28.87 -31.02 3.06
N PHE A 314 -28.85 -29.96 3.88
CA PHE A 314 -29.87 -29.72 4.93
C PHE A 314 -31.03 -28.78 4.53
N ASP A 315 -31.02 -28.23 3.31
CA ASP A 315 -32.14 -27.47 2.76
C ASP A 315 -32.83 -28.31 1.68
N LEU A 316 -33.70 -29.28 2.04
CA LEU A 316 -34.78 -29.82 1.17
C LEU A 316 -35.69 -30.83 1.89
N GLU A 317 -36.25 -30.52 3.07
CA GLU A 317 -37.51 -31.13 3.53
C GLU A 317 -38.39 -30.06 4.21
N GLU A 318 -38.92 -29.11 3.43
CA GLU A 318 -40.20 -28.50 3.81
C GLU A 318 -41.27 -29.59 3.63
N GLU A 319 -41.66 -30.22 4.72
CA GLU A 319 -42.87 -31.04 4.80
C GLU A 319 -44.07 -30.15 4.41
N ASP A 320 -44.53 -30.32 3.17
CA ASP A 320 -45.85 -29.89 2.69
C ASP A 320 -46.92 -30.69 3.43
N ASP A 321 -47.17 -30.34 4.69
CA ASP A 321 -48.25 -30.88 5.49
C ASP A 321 -49.56 -30.17 5.08
N GLY A 322 -50.04 -30.54 3.90
CA GLY A 322 -51.36 -30.21 3.41
C GLY A 322 -52.43 -30.84 4.32
N LEU A 323 -52.92 -30.07 5.28
CA LEU A 323 -54.12 -30.39 6.05
C LEU A 323 -55.35 -29.70 5.44
N GLN A 324 -56.35 -30.56 5.18
CA GLN A 324 -57.70 -30.33 4.67
C GLN A 324 -58.52 -29.27 5.40
#